data_AF-A0A841FGP2-F1
#
_entry.id   AF-A0A841FGP2-F1
#
_cell.length_a   1.000
_cell.length_b   1.000
_cell.length_c   1.000
_cell.angle_alpha   90.00
_cell.angle_beta   90.00
_cell.angle_gamma   90.00
#
_symmetry.space_group_name_H-M   'P 1'
#
loop_
_entity.id
_entity.type
_entity.pdbx_description
1 polymer ?
#
loop_
_entity_poly.entity_id
_entity_poly.type
_entity_poly.pdbx_seq_one_letter_code
_entity_poly.pdbx_strand_id
1 'polypeptide(L)'
;MKRIAAVLTLLLVTVGTLFLAHDSQSEEGRDGFANYRLIAHAMGSIREQPYTNAYEAMIANYEKGTRVFEIDFMLTSNRVAVARHEWTANRAKCWDRMKSCLNRSRPERLPMMSL
;
A
#
# COMPACT_ATOMS: atom_id res chain seq x y z
N MET A 1 -47.41 -40.14 -14.17
CA MET A 1 -47.41 -38.66 -14.10
C MET A 1 -46.94 -38.13 -12.74
N LYS A 2 -47.54 -38.49 -11.60
CA LYS A 2 -47.16 -37.99 -10.26
C LYS A 2 -45.69 -38.22 -9.86
N ARG A 3 -45.11 -39.38 -10.20
CA ARG A 3 -43.68 -39.70 -9.94
C ARG A 3 -42.71 -38.86 -10.77
N ILE A 4 -43.06 -38.60 -12.03
CA ILE A 4 -42.26 -37.77 -12.94
C ILE A 4 -42.28 -36.31 -12.48
N ALA A 5 -43.47 -35.82 -12.09
CA ALA A 5 -43.61 -34.48 -11.51
C ALA A 5 -42.77 -34.31 -10.23
N ALA A 6 -42.72 -35.32 -9.36
CA ALA A 6 -41.90 -35.31 -8.14
C ALA A 6 -40.38 -35.26 -8.42
N VAL A 7 -39.91 -36.00 -9.43
CA VAL A 7 -38.49 -35.99 -9.82
C VAL A 7 -38.09 -34.64 -10.42
N LEU A 8 -38.96 -34.04 -11.24
CA LEU A 8 -38.72 -32.72 -11.82
C LEU A 8 -38.71 -31.61 -10.76
N THR A 9 -39.57 -31.70 -9.74
CA THR A 9 -39.55 -30.75 -8.62
C THR A 9 -38.28 -30.89 -7.80
N LEU A 10 -37.83 -32.12 -7.52
CA LEU A 10 -36.58 -32.34 -6.80
C LEU A 10 -35.37 -31.77 -7.57
N LEU A 11 -35.31 -31.98 -8.89
CA LEU A 11 -34.26 -31.43 -9.74
C LEU A 11 -34.24 -29.89 -9.72
N LEU A 12 -35.40 -29.25 -9.88
CA LEU A 12 -35.50 -27.79 -9.84
C LEU A 12 -35.08 -27.22 -8.49
N VAL A 13 -35.45 -27.86 -7.38
CA VAL A 13 -35.02 -27.47 -6.03
C VAL A 13 -33.50 -27.61 -5.90
N THR A 14 -32.92 -28.73 -6.33
CA THR A 14 -31.46 -28.93 -6.24
C THR A 14 -30.67 -27.91 -7.06
N VAL A 15 -31.10 -27.63 -8.29
CA VAL A 15 -30.47 -26.61 -9.16
C VAL A 15 -30.63 -25.22 -8.56
N GLY A 16 -31.83 -24.89 -8.04
CA GLY A 16 -32.08 -23.63 -7.34
C GLY A 16 -31.18 -23.45 -6.12
N THR A 17 -31.01 -24.49 -5.30
CA THR A 17 -30.11 -24.44 -4.14
C THR A 17 -28.64 -24.29 -4.53
N LEU A 18 -28.22 -24.91 -5.64
CA LEU A 18 -26.85 -24.77 -6.16
C LEU A 18 -26.58 -23.37 -6.71
N PHE A 19 -27.55 -22.76 -7.41
CA PHE A 19 -27.46 -21.37 -7.86
C PHE A 19 -27.38 -20.38 -6.69
N LEU A 20 -28.24 -20.53 -5.68
CA LEU A 20 -28.21 -19.68 -4.48
C LEU A 20 -26.90 -19.84 -3.69
N ALA A 21 -26.33 -21.05 -3.65
CA ALA A 21 -25.03 -21.28 -3.02
C ALA A 21 -23.86 -20.68 -3.82
N HIS A 22 -23.97 -20.58 -5.15
CA HIS A 22 -22.92 -20.00 -6.00
C HIS A 22 -22.76 -18.50 -5.75
N ASP A 23 -23.86 -17.76 -5.62
CA ASP A 23 -23.83 -16.30 -5.35
C ASP A 23 -23.29 -15.97 -3.94
N SER A 24 -23.39 -16.93 -3.01
CA SER A 24 -22.90 -16.77 -1.63
C SER A 24 -21.38 -16.87 -1.47
N GLN A 25 -20.62 -17.22 -2.52
CA GLN A 25 -19.15 -17.20 -2.52
C GLN A 25 -18.55 -15.87 -2.98
N SER A 26 -19.30 -14.78 -2.87
CA SER A 26 -18.75 -13.43 -3.09
C SER A 26 -17.94 -13.01 -1.87
N GLU A 27 -16.61 -13.14 -1.99
CA GLU A 27 -15.55 -12.39 -1.32
C GLU A 27 -15.82 -12.08 0.17
N GLU A 28 -15.27 -12.91 1.07
CA GLU A 28 -14.91 -12.44 2.42
C GLU A 28 -13.81 -11.37 2.24
N GLY A 29 -14.26 -10.17 1.88
CA GLY A 29 -13.42 -9.04 1.50
C GLY A 29 -12.56 -8.66 2.69
N ARG A 30 -11.25 -8.86 2.57
CA ARG A 30 -10.27 -8.55 3.60
C ARG A 30 -10.28 -7.04 3.85
N ASP A 31 -11.12 -6.52 4.75
CA ASP A 31 -11.21 -5.07 4.99
C ASP A 31 -9.83 -4.48 5.35
N GLY A 32 -9.52 -3.30 4.79
CA GLY A 32 -8.26 -2.58 5.03
C GLY A 32 -7.08 -2.91 4.10
N PHE A 33 -5.85 -2.74 4.63
CA PHE A 33 -4.63 -2.77 3.82
C PHE A 33 -4.32 -4.13 3.17
N ALA A 34 -4.95 -5.19 3.69
CA ALA A 34 -4.76 -6.56 3.23
C ALA A 34 -5.33 -6.83 1.82
N ASN A 35 -6.12 -5.90 1.27
CA ASN A 35 -6.59 -5.91 -0.13
C ASN A 35 -5.51 -5.47 -1.13
N TYR A 36 -4.46 -4.77 -0.67
CA TYR A 36 -3.41 -4.28 -1.56
C TYR A 36 -2.34 -5.36 -1.77
N ARG A 37 -2.09 -5.70 -3.03
CA ARG A 37 -1.04 -6.66 -3.42
C ARG A 37 0.37 -6.07 -3.43
N LEU A 38 0.47 -4.74 -3.38
CA LEU A 38 1.73 -4.02 -3.48
C LEU A 38 1.91 -3.11 -2.27
N ILE A 39 3.10 -3.21 -1.67
CA ILE A 39 3.58 -2.34 -0.61
C ILE A 39 4.83 -1.64 -1.13
N ALA A 40 4.81 -0.32 -1.18
CA ALA A 40 5.97 0.44 -1.63
C ALA A 40 7.03 0.48 -0.52
N HIS A 41 8.18 -0.13 -0.80
CA HIS A 41 9.35 -0.17 0.10
C HIS A 41 9.92 1.24 0.32
N ALA A 42 10.18 1.59 1.57
CA ALA A 42 10.88 2.78 2.03
C ALA A 42 10.30 4.08 1.47
N MET A 43 8.97 4.19 1.56
CA MET A 43 8.15 5.27 0.99
C MET A 43 8.15 5.37 -0.55
N GLY A 44 8.69 4.36 -1.22
CA GLY A 44 8.84 4.31 -2.68
C GLY A 44 10.06 5.08 -3.18
N SER A 45 10.31 4.95 -4.48
CA SER A 45 11.41 5.66 -5.15
C SER A 45 10.98 7.06 -5.58
N ILE A 46 11.91 8.02 -5.49
CA ILE A 46 11.76 9.35 -6.07
C ILE A 46 12.97 9.66 -6.93
N ARG A 47 12.75 9.98 -8.21
CA ARG A 47 13.82 10.31 -9.18
C ARG A 47 14.95 9.29 -9.19
N GLU A 48 14.57 8.03 -9.36
CA GLU A 48 15.49 6.89 -9.44
C GLU A 48 16.28 6.63 -8.14
N GLN A 49 15.92 7.30 -7.04
CA GLN A 49 16.51 7.08 -5.72
C GLN A 49 15.54 6.24 -4.88
N PRO A 50 15.74 4.91 -4.77
CA PRO A 50 15.02 4.08 -3.82
C PRO A 50 15.56 4.28 -2.40
N TYR A 51 14.87 3.71 -1.41
CA TYR A 51 15.31 3.68 -0.01
C TYR A 51 15.53 5.07 0.58
N THR A 52 14.67 6.03 0.29
CA THR A 52 14.86 7.38 0.85
C THR A 52 14.20 7.55 2.20
N ASN A 53 13.10 6.83 2.45
CA ASN A 53 12.16 7.12 3.54
C ASN A 53 11.70 8.59 3.53
N ALA A 54 11.79 9.25 2.38
CA ALA A 54 11.46 10.66 2.25
C ALA A 54 9.94 10.84 2.18
N TYR A 55 9.46 11.86 2.87
CA TYR A 55 8.06 12.27 2.80
C TYR A 55 7.64 12.61 1.36
N GLU A 56 8.52 13.27 0.61
CA GLU A 56 8.26 13.61 -0.79
C GLU A 56 8.14 12.38 -1.69
N ALA A 57 8.87 11.30 -1.38
CA ALA A 57 8.72 10.03 -2.08
C ALA A 57 7.36 9.39 -1.81
N MET A 58 6.89 9.44 -0.55
CA MET A 58 5.56 8.96 -0.18
C MET A 58 4.48 9.70 -0.97
N ILE A 59 4.51 11.04 -0.96
CA ILE A 59 3.52 11.88 -1.66
C ILE A 59 3.54 11.60 -3.16
N ALA A 60 4.71 11.62 -3.79
CA ALA A 60 4.82 11.39 -5.24
C ALA A 60 4.34 10.00 -5.67
N ASN A 61 4.48 8.97 -4.82
CA ASN A 61 3.98 7.63 -5.11
C ASN A 61 2.51 7.46 -4.74
N TYR A 62 2.01 8.19 -3.73
CA TYR A 62 0.60 8.25 -3.38
C TYR A 62 -0.23 8.85 -4.51
N GLU A 63 0.25 9.96 -5.10
CA GLU A 63 -0.34 10.60 -6.28
C GLU A 63 -0.40 9.66 -7.50
N LYS A 64 0.51 8.68 -7.59
CA LYS A 64 0.53 7.66 -8.64
C LYS A 64 -0.37 6.44 -8.36
N GLY A 65 -1.10 6.44 -7.25
CA GLY A 65 -2.04 5.36 -6.91
C GLY A 65 -1.53 4.36 -5.88
N THR A 66 -0.31 4.52 -5.35
CA THR A 66 0.16 3.68 -4.23
C THR A 66 -0.65 4.01 -2.96
N ARG A 67 -1.00 2.99 -2.18
CA ARG A 67 -1.80 3.15 -0.96
C ARG A 67 -1.17 2.56 0.29
N VAL A 68 -0.30 1.57 0.14
CA VAL A 68 0.41 0.93 1.27
C VAL A 68 1.90 1.14 1.10
N PHE A 69 2.55 1.57 2.18
CA PHE A 69 3.96 1.91 2.21
C PHE A 69 4.62 1.24 3.41
N GLU A 70 5.86 0.84 3.22
CA GLU A 70 6.75 0.39 4.28
C GLU A 70 7.70 1.56 4.66
N ILE A 71 8.08 1.62 5.93
CA ILE A 71 9.01 2.62 6.47
C ILE A 71 9.94 2.00 7.52
N ASP A 72 11.23 2.30 7.39
CA ASP A 72 12.21 1.95 8.41
C ASP A 72 12.35 3.07 9.44
N PHE A 73 12.30 2.70 10.72
CA PHE A 73 12.68 3.57 11.82
C PHE A 73 14.02 3.15 12.41
N MET A 74 14.85 4.16 12.69
CA MET A 74 16.06 3.98 13.49
C MET A 74 16.09 4.99 14.64
N LEU A 75 16.75 4.61 15.72
CA LEU A 75 16.93 5.47 16.88
C LEU A 75 18.25 6.23 16.81
N THR A 76 18.19 7.51 17.12
CA THR A 76 19.37 8.34 17.39
C THR A 76 19.95 8.04 18.78
N SER A 77 21.15 8.55 19.06
CA SER A 77 21.79 8.41 20.38
C SER A 77 20.97 9.01 21.53
N ASN A 78 20.19 10.06 21.25
CA ASN A 78 19.24 10.66 22.19
C ASN A 78 17.85 10.02 22.14
N ARG A 79 17.72 8.80 21.60
CA ARG A 79 16.47 7.99 21.57
C ARG A 79 15.31 8.64 20.81
N VAL A 80 15.60 9.43 19.78
CA VAL A 80 14.60 9.97 18.86
C VAL A 80 14.48 9.03 17.66
N ALA A 81 13.26 8.65 17.30
CA ALA A 81 13.00 7.86 16.11
C ALA A 81 13.11 8.73 14.85
N VAL A 82 13.85 8.25 13.86
CA VAL A 82 14.01 8.89 12.54
C VAL A 82 13.69 7.89 11.44
N ALA A 83 13.03 8.36 10.38
CA ALA A 83 12.71 7.56 9.21
C ALA A 83 13.97 7.39 8.34
N ARG A 84 14.61 6.23 8.43
CA ARG A 84 15.91 5.95 7.80
C ARG A 84 16.16 4.44 7.78
N HIS A 85 16.71 3.92 6.67
CA HIS A 85 16.92 2.47 6.48
C HIS A 85 18.33 1.99 6.88
N GLU A 86 19.38 2.83 6.83
CA GLU A 86 20.73 2.44 7.30
C GLU A 86 21.65 3.65 7.59
N TRP A 87 22.66 3.45 8.45
CA TRP A 87 23.66 4.47 8.83
C TRP A 87 24.89 4.51 7.92
N THR A 88 24.94 3.70 6.86
CA THR A 88 26.14 3.55 6.01
C THR A 88 26.50 4.84 5.26
N ALA A 89 27.80 5.05 5.03
CA ALA A 89 28.34 6.25 4.38
C ALA A 89 27.79 6.45 2.95
N ASN A 90 27.44 5.37 2.24
CA ASN A 90 26.86 5.46 0.90
C ASN A 90 25.49 6.15 0.91
N ARG A 91 24.68 5.98 1.96
CA ARG A 91 23.39 6.65 2.07
C ARG A 91 23.50 8.12 2.46
N ALA A 92 24.54 8.48 3.22
CA ALA A 92 24.85 9.88 3.48
C ALA A 92 25.17 10.63 2.16
N LYS A 93 25.80 9.97 1.18
CA LYS A 93 26.00 10.57 -0.17
C LYS A 93 24.69 10.73 -0.95
N CYS A 94 23.78 9.75 -0.85
CA CYS A 94 22.46 9.86 -1.45
C CYS A 94 21.64 11.02 -0.87
N TRP A 95 21.84 11.38 0.40
CA TRP A 95 21.23 12.55 1.03
C TRP A 95 21.62 13.85 0.33
N ASP A 96 22.89 14.07 0.00
CA ASP A 96 23.31 15.28 -0.73
C ASP A 96 22.76 15.31 -2.17
N ARG A 97 22.67 14.13 -2.83
CA ARG A 97 22.00 14.00 -4.13
C ARG A 97 20.49 14.23 -4.03
N MET A 98 19.88 13.84 -2.92
CA MET A 98 18.46 14.07 -2.66
C MET A 98 18.18 15.54 -2.38
N LYS A 99 19.03 16.26 -1.63
CA LYS A 99 18.90 17.72 -1.44
C LYS A 99 18.90 18.48 -2.76
N SER A 100 19.82 18.16 -3.68
CA SER A 100 19.88 18.82 -4.99
C SER A 100 18.63 18.55 -5.82
N CYS A 101 18.05 17.36 -5.65
CA CYS A 101 16.77 17.01 -6.23
C CYS A 101 15.60 17.77 -5.57
N LEU A 102 15.44 17.70 -4.25
CA LEU A 102 14.37 18.36 -3.52
C LEU A 102 14.34 19.88 -3.77
N ASN A 103 15.51 20.53 -3.88
CA ASN A 103 15.61 21.96 -4.20
C ASN A 103 15.08 22.32 -5.60
N ARG A 104 15.05 21.38 -6.55
CA ARG A 104 14.52 21.60 -7.91
C ARG A 104 12.99 21.53 -7.97
N SER A 105 12.33 21.05 -6.91
CA SER A 105 10.89 20.76 -6.85
C SER A 105 10.10 21.60 -5.86
N ARG A 106 10.72 22.56 -5.15
CA ARG A 106 9.96 23.43 -4.25
C ARG A 106 9.40 24.63 -5.02
N PRO A 107 8.09 24.66 -5.36
CA PRO A 107 7.37 25.93 -5.28
C PRO A 107 7.34 26.35 -3.81
N GLU A 108 7.19 27.64 -3.57
CA GLU A 108 7.47 28.33 -2.30
C GLU A 108 7.12 27.57 -1.01
N ARG A 109 8.14 27.52 -0.16
CA ARG A 109 8.20 27.17 1.27
C ARG A 109 6.85 27.33 2.01
N LEU A 110 6.12 26.22 2.23
CA LEU A 110 5.21 26.15 3.37
C LEU A 110 6.05 26.15 4.65
N PRO A 111 5.71 26.97 5.67
CA PRO A 111 6.49 27.06 6.89
C PRO A 111 6.45 25.72 7.60
N MET A 112 7.63 25.27 8.03
CA MET A 112 7.79 24.14 8.92
C MET A 112 7.02 24.46 10.22
N MET A 113 5.84 23.85 10.41
CA MET A 113 5.18 23.88 11.71
C MET A 113 6.09 23.11 12.67
N SER A 114 6.72 23.84 13.58
CA SER A 114 7.33 23.24 14.76
C SER A 114 6.21 22.58 15.56
N LEU A 115 6.32 21.27 15.75
CA LEU A 115 5.71 20.60 16.89
C LEU A 115 6.52 20.94 18.14
#